data_AF-A0A699UD23-F1
#
_entry.id   AF-A0A699UD23-F1
#
_cell.length_a   1.000
_cell.length_b   1.000
_cell.length_c   1.000
_cell.angle_alpha   90.00
_cell.angle_beta   90.00
_cell.angle_gamma   90.00
#
_symmetry.space_group_name_H-M   'P 1'
#
loop_
_entity.id
_entity.type
_entity.pdbx_description
1 polymer ?
#
loop_
_entity_poly.entity_id
_entity_poly.type
_entity_poly.pdbx_seq_one_letter_code
_entity_poly.pdbx_strand_id
1 'polypeptide(L)' 'VAYGTAWKTLRKMMTDKYCLRSELKKLEIKICNLKVKGIDVVSYTQRFQELALMCRRMFLEESDEVNKYVIGLPDMI' A
#
# COMPACT_ATOMS: atom_id res chain seq x y z
N VAL A 1 1.82 17.77 -30.35
CA VAL A 1 2.60 17.18 -29.24
C VAL A 1 2.46 17.95 -27.90
N ALA A 2 1.99 19.21 -27.86
CA ALA A 2 1.91 20.00 -26.61
C ALA A 2 0.84 19.57 -25.57
N TYR A 3 -0.31 19.06 -26.01
CA TYR A 3 -1.42 18.68 -25.11
C TYR A 3 -1.12 17.47 -24.21
N GLY A 4 -0.33 16.51 -24.71
CA GLY A 4 0.02 15.30 -23.94
C GLY A 4 0.86 15.60 -22.70
N THR A 5 1.71 16.63 -22.78
CA THR A 5 2.56 17.11 -21.68
C THR A 5 1.73 17.81 -20.61
N ALA A 6 0.77 18.67 -21.01
CA ALA A 6 -0.12 19.36 -20.08
C ALA A 6 -1.02 18.39 -19.30
N TRP A 7 -1.55 17.36 -19.95
CA TRP A 7 -2.40 16.37 -19.29
C TRP A 7 -1.64 15.47 -18.31
N LYS A 8 -0.39 15.07 -18.63
CA LYS A 8 0.47 14.35 -17.68
C LYS A 8 0.80 15.21 -16.45
N THR A 9 1.12 16.49 -16.64
CA THR A 9 1.42 17.42 -15.55
C THR A 9 0.20 17.68 -14.67
N LEU A 10 -0.98 17.89 -15.26
CA LEU A 10 -2.22 18.07 -14.51
C LEU A 10 -2.56 16.83 -13.66
N ARG A 11 -2.41 15.63 -14.22
CA ARG A 11 -2.61 14.38 -13.47
C ARG A 11 -1.63 14.24 -12.31
N LYS A 12 -0.36 14.62 -12.51
CA LYS A 12 0.66 14.63 -11.46
C LYS A 12 0.31 15.62 -10.36
N MET A 13 -0.10 16.85 -10.70
CA MET A 13 -0.53 17.85 -9.71
C MET A 13 -1.77 17.42 -8.93
N MET A 14 -2.77 16.84 -9.60
CA MET A 14 -3.95 16.28 -8.95
C MET A 14 -3.58 15.12 -8.03
N THR A 15 -2.66 14.26 -8.47
CA THR A 15 -2.17 13.16 -7.62
C THR A 15 -1.38 13.70 -6.43
N ASP A 16 -0.48 14.66 -6.59
CA ASP A 16 0.28 15.22 -5.46
C ASP A 16 -0.61 16.00 -4.47
N LYS A 17 -1.63 16.70 -4.97
CA LYS A 17 -2.55 17.50 -4.13
C LYS A 17 -3.57 16.65 -3.37
N TYR A 18 -4.07 15.57 -3.97
CA TYR A 18 -5.14 14.73 -3.40
C TYR A 18 -4.63 13.37 -2.88
N CYS A 19 -3.66 12.74 -3.55
CA CYS A 19 -2.89 11.60 -3.03
C CYS A 19 -1.74 12.15 -2.19
N LEU A 20 -2.12 12.82 -1.10
CA LEU A 20 -1.20 13.39 -0.14
C LEU A 20 -0.22 12.30 0.32
N ARG A 21 1.07 12.56 0.15
CA ARG A 21 2.16 11.69 0.65
C ARG A 21 1.99 11.37 2.14
N SER A 22 1.31 12.23 2.91
CA SER A 22 0.93 11.98 4.30
C SER A 22 -0.14 10.89 4.48
N GLU A 23 -1.13 10.80 3.59
CA GLU A 23 -2.15 9.74 3.62
C GLU A 23 -1.53 8.39 3.23
N LEU A 24 -0.65 8.38 2.23
CA LEU A 24 0.17 7.21 1.93
C LEU A 24 1.00 6.80 3.15
N LYS A 25 1.75 7.72 3.77
CA LYS A 25 2.50 7.43 5.01
C LYS A 25 1.63 6.87 6.14
N LYS A 26 0.40 7.35 6.31
CA LYS A 26 -0.54 6.79 7.31
C LYS A 26 -0.91 5.35 6.99
N LEU A 27 -1.15 5.04 5.71
CA LEU A 27 -1.42 3.68 5.25
C LEU A 27 -0.17 2.78 5.39
N GLU A 28 1.02 3.29 5.08
CA GLU A 28 2.30 2.59 5.30
C GLU A 28 2.47 2.17 6.76
N ILE A 29 2.24 3.10 7.69
CA ILE A 29 2.29 2.82 9.14
C ILE A 29 1.23 1.78 9.53
N LYS A 30 0.02 1.85 8.96
CA LYS A 30 -1.04 0.86 9.21
C LYS A 30 -0.65 -0.54 8.73
N ILE A 31 -0.01 -0.66 7.56
CA ILE A 31 0.50 -1.94 7.03
C ILE A 31 1.60 -2.49 7.92
N CYS A 32 2.60 -1.67 8.28
CA CYS A 32 3.70 -2.11 9.15
C CYS A 32 3.24 -2.52 10.56
N ASN A 33 2.13 -1.95 11.03
CA ASN A 33 1.52 -2.31 12.32
C ASN A 33 0.46 -3.42 12.20
N LEU A 34 0.17 -3.90 10.98
CA LEU A 34 -0.79 -4.97 10.77
C LEU A 34 -0.16 -6.29 11.21
N LYS A 35 -0.61 -6.80 12.34
CA LYS A 35 -0.26 -8.14 12.84
C LYS A 35 -1.52 -8.97 12.96
N VAL A 36 -1.44 -10.26 12.63
CA VAL A 36 -2.53 -11.19 12.89
C VAL A 36 -2.83 -11.22 14.39
N LYS A 37 -4.09 -11.02 14.78
CA LYS A 37 -4.56 -11.27 16.14
C LYS A 37 -5.33 -12.59 16.14
N GLY A 38 -4.71 -13.65 16.64
CA GLY A 38 -5.33 -14.98 16.76
C GLY A 38 -5.18 -15.84 15.51
N ILE A 39 -6.21 -16.63 15.19
CA ILE A 39 -6.24 -17.61 14.09
C ILE A 39 -6.90 -17.10 12.81
N ASP A 40 -7.36 -15.84 12.80
CA ASP A 40 -8.09 -15.28 11.66
C ASP A 40 -7.14 -14.73 10.59
N VAL A 41 -6.46 -15.66 9.92
CA VAL A 41 -5.55 -15.35 8.80
C VAL A 41 -6.34 -14.78 7.62
N VAL A 42 -7.60 -15.22 7.42
CA VAL A 42 -8.43 -14.79 6.29
C VAL A 42 -8.75 -13.29 6.35
N SER A 43 -9.18 -12.78 7.52
CA SER A 43 -9.44 -11.34 7.65
C SER A 43 -8.16 -10.51 7.58
N TYR A 44 -7.03 -11.06 8.04
CA TYR A 44 -5.72 -10.44 7.87
C TYR A 44 -5.33 -10.34 6.40
N THR A 45 -5.43 -11.42 5.63
CA THR A 45 -5.12 -11.43 4.19
C THR A 45 -5.98 -10.42 3.43
N GLN A 46 -7.28 -10.41 3.69
CA GLN A 46 -8.19 -9.48 3.03
C GLN A 46 -7.82 -8.02 3.34
N ARG A 47 -7.55 -7.71 4.61
CA ARG A 47 -7.20 -6.35 5.04
C ARG A 47 -5.82 -5.92 4.54
N PHE A 48 -4.87 -6.85 4.45
CA PHE A 48 -3.57 -6.60 3.84
C PHE A 48 -3.72 -6.28 2.35
N GLN A 49 -4.50 -7.06 1.60
CA GLN A 49 -4.75 -6.83 0.17
C GLN A 49 -5.42 -5.48 -0.11
N GLU A 50 -6.43 -5.10 0.68
CA GLU A 50 -7.07 -3.78 0.56
C GLU A 50 -6.07 -2.63 0.78
N LEU A 51 -5.22 -2.75 1.81
CA LEU A 51 -4.18 -1.77 2.10
C LEU A 51 -3.07 -1.76 1.03
N ALA A 52 -2.69 -2.92 0.50
CA ALA A 52 -1.67 -3.04 -0.53
C ALA A 52 -2.12 -2.43 -1.86
N LEU A 53 -3.39 -2.61 -2.23
CA LEU A 53 -4.01 -1.94 -3.38
C LEU A 53 -3.99 -0.42 -3.26
N MET A 54 -4.29 0.11 -2.07
CA MET A 54 -4.26 1.55 -1.78
C MET A 54 -2.82 2.11 -1.77
N CYS A 55 -1.84 1.29 -1.37
CA CYS A 55 -0.42 1.62 -1.28
C CYS A 55 0.41 0.93 -2.36
N ARG A 56 -0.11 0.75 -3.58
CA ARG A 56 0.64 0.05 -4.65
C ARG A 56 2.01 0.67 -4.96
N ARG A 57 2.18 1.97 -4.69
CA ARG A 57 3.47 2.68 -4.85
C ARG A 57 4.50 2.37 -3.74
N MET A 58 4.10 1.71 -2.67
CA MET A 58 4.97 1.35 -1.54
C MET A 58 5.78 0.07 -1.81
N PHE A 59 5.29 -0.79 -2.71
CA PHE A 59 5.97 -2.01 -3.13
C PHE A 59 6.71 -1.71 -4.41
N LEU A 60 8.05 -1.76 -4.35
CA LEU A 60 8.90 -1.61 -5.54
C LEU A 60 8.84 -2.87 -6.39
N GLU A 61 8.76 -4.02 -5.74
CA GLU A 61 8.61 -5.34 -6.34
C GLU A 61 7.52 -6.16 -5.63
N GLU A 62 7.00 -7.19 -6.31
CA GLU A 62 6.03 -8.14 -5.75
C GLU A 62 6.64 -8.91 -4.55
N SER A 63 7.95 -9.13 -4.55
CA SER A 63 8.70 -9.76 -3.45
C SER A 63 8.64 -8.95 -2.15
N ASP A 64 8.68 -7.62 -2.22
CA ASP A 64 8.56 -6.73 -1.06
C ASP A 64 7.18 -6.85 -0.39
N GLU A 65 6.14 -7.04 -1.21
CA GLU A 65 4.77 -7.23 -0.75
C GLU A 65 4.63 -8.54 0.01
N VAL A 66 5.12 -9.64 -0.57
CA VAL A 66 5.11 -10.96 0.05
C VAL A 66 5.94 -10.96 1.34
N ASN A 67 7.11 -10.33 1.35
CA ASN A 67 7.94 -10.26 2.54
C ASN A 67 7.23 -9.53 3.70
N LYS A 68 6.58 -8.38 3.42
CA LYS A 68 5.79 -7.67 4.45
C LYS A 68 4.61 -8.49 4.96
N TYR A 69 3.95 -9.23 4.08
CA TYR A 69 2.85 -10.11 4.44
C TYR A 69 3.33 -11.21 5.40
N VAL A 70 4.45 -11.87 5.07
CA VAL A 70 5.03 -12.94 5.91
C VAL A 70 5.48 -12.42 7.27
N ILE A 71 6.11 -11.23 7.33
CA ILE A 71 6.55 -10.61 8.60
C ILE A 71 5.38 -10.32 9.56
N GLY A 72 4.18 -10.06 9.04
CA GLY A 72 3.00 -9.77 9.86
C GLY A 72 2.21 -11.00 10.29
N LEU A 73 2.56 -12.19 9.78
CA LEU A 73 2.01 -13.46 10.24
C LEU A 73 2.57 -13.81 11.62
N PRO A 74 1.79 -14.50 12.47
CA PRO A 74 2.29 -14.98 13.74
C PRO A 74 3.29 -16.13 13.47
N ASP A 75 4.31 -16.27 14.32
CA ASP A 75 5.27 -17.40 14.35
C ASP A 75 4.59 -18.74 14.77
N MET A 76 3.41 -19.03 14.20
CA MET A 76 2.72 -20.31 14.30
C MET A 76 2.90 -21.08 12.99
N ILE A 77 4.16 -21.35 12.63
CA ILE A 77 4.54 -22.42 11.70
C ILE A 77 5.44 -23.38 12.48
#